data_AF-A0A168JPT4-F1
#
_entry.id   AF-A0A168JPT4-F1
#
_cell.length_a   1.000
_cell.length_b   1.000
_cell.length_c   1.000
_cell.angle_alpha   90.00
_cell.angle_beta   90.00
_cell.angle_gamma   90.00
#
_symmetry.space_group_name_H-M   'P 1'
#
loop_
_entity.id
_entity.type
_entity.pdbx_description
1 polymer ?
#
loop_
_entity_poly.entity_id
_entity_poly.type
_entity_poly.pdbx_seq_one_letter_code
_entity_poly.pdbx_strand_id
1 'polypeptide(L)'
;MSDAEKMQTSVSRLFVESGEKDRLLQLLRARLSDSGWTDSLDAYNVIKSKNLENVSFEDLIKEIGDHGRCRQLSARPLRKIY
;
A
#
# COMPACT_ATOMS: atom_id res chain seq x y z
N MET A 1 -23.06 1.82 -16.52
CA MET A 1 -22.68 2.06 -15.13
C MET A 1 -23.76 1.49 -14.23
N SER A 2 -23.43 0.42 -13.53
CA SER A 2 -24.30 -0.24 -12.55
C SER A 2 -24.59 0.71 -11.37
N ASP A 3 -25.75 0.58 -10.73
CA ASP A 3 -26.09 1.42 -9.58
C ASP A 3 -25.14 1.21 -8.39
N ALA A 4 -24.50 0.03 -8.30
CA ALA A 4 -23.41 -0.22 -7.35
C ALA A 4 -22.17 0.65 -7.63
N GLU A 5 -21.81 0.85 -8.90
CA GLU A 5 -20.66 1.69 -9.29
C GLU A 5 -20.96 3.17 -9.01
N LYS A 6 -22.21 3.61 -9.22
CA LYS A 6 -22.66 4.96 -8.88
C LYS A 6 -22.60 5.19 -7.36
N MET A 7 -23.05 4.22 -6.57
CA MET A 7 -23.00 4.28 -5.11
C MET A 7 -21.55 4.34 -4.60
N GLN A 8 -20.66 3.48 -5.12
CA GLN A 8 -19.25 3.47 -4.76
C GLN A 8 -18.56 4.80 -5.12
N THR A 9 -18.89 5.37 -6.26
CA THR A 9 -18.35 6.67 -6.71
C THR A 9 -18.83 7.81 -5.81
N SER A 10 -20.12 7.85 -5.48
CA SER A 10 -20.68 8.87 -4.57
C SER A 10 -20.10 8.78 -3.17
N VAL A 11 -19.94 7.57 -2.63
CA VAL A 11 -19.29 7.36 -1.33
C VAL A 11 -17.83 7.78 -1.38
N SER A 12 -17.08 7.37 -2.41
CA SER A 12 -15.67 7.76 -2.57
C SER A 12 -15.50 9.27 -2.67
N ARG A 13 -16.41 9.96 -3.36
CA ARG A 13 -16.43 11.41 -3.49
C ARG A 13 -16.67 12.08 -2.12
N LEU A 14 -17.69 11.66 -1.38
CA LEU A 14 -17.96 12.17 -0.04
C LEU A 14 -16.80 11.90 0.93
N PHE A 15 -16.10 10.77 0.77
CA PHE A 15 -14.95 10.39 1.57
C PHE A 15 -13.72 11.28 1.32
N VAL A 16 -13.59 11.79 0.10
CA VAL A 16 -12.57 12.78 -0.27
C VAL A 16 -12.98 14.15 0.24
N GLU A 17 -14.22 14.58 -0.02
CA GLU A 17 -14.72 15.91 0.38
C GLU A 17 -14.77 16.11 1.91
N SER A 18 -14.97 15.03 2.68
CA SER A 18 -14.94 15.08 4.16
C SER A 18 -13.54 15.12 4.76
N GLY A 19 -12.48 14.92 3.97
CA GLY A 19 -11.09 14.86 4.45
C GLY A 19 -10.72 13.58 5.21
N GLU A 20 -11.67 12.68 5.48
CA GLU A 20 -11.42 11.42 6.19
C GLU A 20 -10.53 10.47 5.38
N LYS A 21 -10.58 10.53 4.05
CA LYS A 21 -9.62 9.83 3.19
C LYS A 21 -8.17 10.20 3.52
N ASP A 22 -7.89 11.49 3.67
CA ASP A 22 -6.52 11.97 3.93
C ASP A 22 -6.08 11.63 5.35
N ARG A 23 -6.99 11.71 6.32
CA ARG A 23 -6.74 11.27 7.71
C ARG A 23 -6.42 9.78 7.78
N LEU A 24 -7.17 8.94 7.07
CA LEU A 24 -6.92 7.50 7.00
C LEU A 24 -5.61 7.19 6.26
N LEU A 25 -5.28 7.93 5.20
CA LEU A 25 -4.00 7.80 4.51
C LEU A 25 -2.83 8.18 5.42
N GLN A 26 -2.95 9.25 6.21
CA GLN A 26 -1.93 9.64 7.18
C GLN A 26 -1.76 8.59 8.28
N LEU A 27 -2.86 8.09 8.84
CA LEU A 27 -2.83 7.01 9.84
C LEU A 27 -2.18 5.75 9.26
N LEU A 28 -2.53 5.39 8.03
CA LEU A 28 -1.94 4.24 7.35
C LEU A 28 -0.43 4.45 7.15
N ARG A 29 0.01 5.62 6.70
CA ARG A 29 1.44 5.95 6.55
C ARG A 29 2.19 5.84 7.87
N ALA A 30 1.63 6.40 8.95
CA ALA A 30 2.23 6.30 10.29
C ALA A 30 2.37 4.83 10.73
N ARG A 31 1.33 4.01 10.57
CA ARG A 31 1.37 2.58 10.90
C ARG A 31 2.35 1.77 10.04
N LEU A 32 2.45 2.10 8.75
CA LEU A 32 3.41 1.45 7.85
C LEU A 32 4.86 1.83 8.23
N SER A 33 5.10 3.09 8.62
CA SER A 33 6.39 3.53 9.14
C SER A 33 6.74 2.82 10.46
N ASP A 34 5.81 2.80 11.43
CA ASP A 34 6.03 2.20 12.75
C ASP A 34 6.27 0.67 12.68
N SER A 35 5.73 0.00 11.67
CA SER A 35 5.96 -1.44 11.43
C SER A 35 7.24 -1.74 10.63
N GLY A 36 8.05 -0.72 10.34
CA GLY A 36 9.27 -0.82 9.53
C GLY A 36 9.00 -1.33 8.12
N TRP A 37 7.78 -1.12 7.59
CA TRP A 37 7.39 -1.56 6.26
C TRP A 37 8.05 -0.74 5.17
N THR A 38 8.16 0.57 5.38
CA THR A 38 8.95 1.47 4.53
C THR A 38 10.40 1.01 4.45
N ASP A 39 11.01 0.76 5.60
CA ASP A 39 12.43 0.43 5.71
C ASP A 39 12.75 -0.92 5.05
N SER A 40 11.85 -1.89 5.18
CA SER A 40 11.98 -3.19 4.51
C SER A 40 11.81 -3.10 3.00
N LEU A 41 11.01 -2.16 2.50
CA LEU A 41 10.88 -1.91 1.07
C LEU A 41 12.12 -1.23 0.51
N ASP A 42 12.67 -0.25 1.23
CA ASP A 42 13.90 0.44 0.84
C ASP A 42 15.09 -0.53 0.83
N ALA A 43 15.20 -1.40 1.84
CA ALA A 43 16.22 -2.45 1.87
C ALA A 43 16.10 -3.42 0.69
N TYR A 44 14.87 -3.86 0.36
CA TYR A 44 14.62 -4.71 -0.81
C TYR A 44 15.02 -4.01 -2.12
N ASN A 45 14.68 -2.72 -2.27
CA ASN A 45 15.02 -1.93 -3.44
C ASN A 45 16.55 -1.75 -3.59
N VAL A 46 17.28 -1.50 -2.51
CA VAL A 46 18.75 -1.39 -2.53
C VAL A 46 19.42 -2.72 -2.89
N ILE A 47 18.91 -3.85 -2.40
CA ILE A 47 19.42 -5.19 -2.73
C ILE A 47 19.12 -5.53 -4.19
N LYS A 48 17.91 -5.20 -4.66
CA LYS A 48 17.50 -5.47 -6.03
C LYS A 48 18.27 -4.61 -7.01
N SER A 49 18.32 -3.29 -6.83
CA SER A 49 19.04 -2.36 -7.72
C SER A 49 20.53 -2.69 -7.88
N LYS A 50 21.19 -3.20 -6.84
CA LYS A 50 22.57 -3.71 -6.91
C LYS A 50 22.75 -4.97 -7.77
N ASN A 51 21.66 -5.68 -8.08
CA ASN A 51 21.63 -6.91 -8.87
C ASN A 51 21.03 -6.72 -10.28
N LEU A 52 20.77 -5.48 -10.73
CA LEU A 52 20.10 -5.23 -12.00
C LEU A 52 21.06 -4.64 -13.04
N GLU A 53 21.72 -5.51 -13.80
CA GLU A 53 22.37 -5.10 -15.05
C GLU A 53 21.36 -4.97 -16.22
N ASN A 54 20.14 -5.53 -16.13
CA ASN A 54 19.22 -5.65 -17.28
C ASN A 54 17.71 -5.53 -16.99
N VAL A 55 17.27 -4.99 -15.84
CA VAL A 55 15.83 -4.95 -15.50
C VAL A 55 15.23 -3.57 -15.72
N SER A 56 14.05 -3.56 -16.35
CA SER A 56 13.26 -2.36 -16.61
C SER A 56 12.68 -1.78 -15.32
N PHE A 57 12.55 -0.45 -15.27
CA PHE A 57 11.95 0.27 -14.15
C PHE A 57 10.52 -0.20 -13.83
N GLU A 58 9.74 -0.57 -14.85
CA GLU A 58 8.37 -1.07 -14.66
C GLU A 58 8.33 -2.42 -13.93
N ASP A 59 9.25 -3.33 -14.26
CA ASP A 59 9.38 -4.63 -13.59
C ASP A 59 9.80 -4.46 -12.13
N LEU A 60 10.69 -3.48 -11.87
CA LEU A 60 11.08 -3.11 -10.52
C LEU A 60 9.88 -2.59 -9.71
N ILE A 61 9.08 -1.68 -10.27
CA ILE A 61 7.87 -1.16 -9.60
C ILE A 61 6.89 -2.28 -9.30
N LYS A 62 6.67 -3.19 -10.25
CA LYS A 62 5.73 -4.30 -10.08
C LYS A 62 6.16 -5.22 -8.94
N GLU A 63 7.43 -5.64 -8.96
CA GLU A 63 8.01 -6.53 -7.95
C GLU A 63 8.03 -5.89 -6.55
N ILE A 64 8.47 -4.63 -6.45
CA ILE A 64 8.44 -3.87 -5.19
C ILE A 64 7.01 -3.72 -4.68
N GLY A 65 6.06 -3.44 -5.58
CA GLY A 65 4.64 -3.33 -5.25
C GLY A 65 4.07 -4.65 -4.71
N ASP A 66 4.38 -5.77 -5.34
CA ASP A 66 3.98 -7.11 -4.91
C ASP A 66 4.58 -7.48 -3.55
N HIS A 67 5.88 -7.25 -3.36
CA HIS A 67 6.56 -7.49 -2.08
C HIS A 67 6.01 -6.60 -0.95
N GLY A 68 5.75 -5.32 -1.24
CA GLY A 68 5.13 -4.38 -0.30
C GLY A 68 3.75 -4.85 0.14
N ARG A 69 2.88 -5.21 -0.80
CA ARG A 69 1.54 -5.73 -0.49
C ARG A 69 1.59 -7.00 0.37
N CYS A 70 2.47 -7.94 0.05
CA CYS A 70 2.67 -9.15 0.84
C CYS A 70 3.08 -8.85 2.28
N ARG A 71 4.03 -7.92 2.49
CA ARG A 71 4.48 -7.53 3.84
C ARG A 71 3.40 -6.77 4.62
N GLN A 72 2.57 -5.98 3.95
CA GLN A 72 1.46 -5.29 4.59
C GLN A 72 0.37 -6.28 5.07
N LEU A 73 0.13 -7.34 4.30
CA LEU A 73 -0.81 -8.41 4.68
C LEU A 73 -0.28 -9.23 5.86
N SER A 74 1.02 -9.51 5.92
CA SER A 74 1.62 -10.22 7.06
C SER A 74 1.73 -9.36 8.33
N ALA A 75 1.86 -8.04 8.18
CA ALA A 75 1.87 -7.09 9.30
C ALA A 75 0.47 -6.83 9.89
N ARG A 76 -0.61 -7.28 9.25
CA ARG A 76 -1.95 -7.22 9.87
C ARG A 76 -2.01 -8.27 10.98
N PRO A 77 -2.11 -7.87 12.27
CA PRO A 77 -2.39 -8.85 13.30
C PRO A 77 -3.70 -9.53 12.96
N LEU A 78 -3.67 -10.86 12.82
CA LEU A 78 -4.87 -11.68 12.69
C LEU A 78 -5.78 -11.28 13.86
N ARG A 79 -6.89 -10.59 13.57
CA ARG A 79 -7.93 -10.32 14.58
C ARG A 79 -8.33 -11.69 15.11
N LYS A 80 -7.84 -12.04 16.30
CA LYS A 80 -8.38 -13.16 17.06
C LYS A 80 -9.83 -12.80 17.34
N ILE A 81 -10.71 -13.45 16.61
CA ILE A 81 -12.13 -13.48 16.88
C ILE A 81 -12.24 -14.41 18.09
N TYR A 82 -12.50 -13.84 19.28
CA TYR A 82 -12.87 -14.56 20.49
C TYR A 82 -14.34 -14.26 20.79
#